data_AF-A0A4Y2KZJ5-F1
#
_entry.id   AF-A0A4Y2KZJ5-F1
#
_cell.length_a   1.000
_cell.length_b   1.000
_cell.length_c   1.000
_cell.angle_alpha   90.00
_cell.angle_beta   90.00
_cell.angle_gamma   90.00
#
_symmetry.space_group_name_H-M   'P 1'
#
loop_
_entity.id
_entity.type
_entity.pdbx_description
1 polymer ?
#
loop_
_entity_poly.entity_id
_entity_poly.type
_entity_poly.pdbx_seq_one_letter_code
_entity_poly.pdbx_strand_id
1 'polypeptide(L)'
;MSQTILGAANAAIPQSSTRTHRLRKPWWNEECRVAYRRQRKLWGIFRRRPTTENLVAFKKARALARKVRRRSRRDSWILLHYFRRKINKLNKLRLPQFPRAGSAVES
;
A
#
# COMPACT_ATOMS: atom_id res chain seq x y z
N MET A 1 -36.94 -5.75 -21.25
CA MET A 1 -36.15 -6.99 -21.09
C MET A 1 -34.66 -6.74 -20.81
N SER A 2 -34.04 -5.68 -21.33
CA SER A 2 -32.61 -5.38 -21.08
C SER A 2 -32.33 -4.70 -19.73
N GLN A 3 -33.20 -3.79 -19.28
CA GLN A 3 -32.98 -3.03 -18.03
C GLN A 3 -33.05 -3.88 -16.76
N THR A 4 -33.87 -4.94 -16.75
CA THR A 4 -34.02 -5.85 -15.60
C THR A 4 -32.77 -6.69 -15.39
N ILE A 5 -32.19 -7.22 -16.48
CA ILE A 5 -30.95 -8.01 -16.44
C ILE A 5 -29.78 -7.13 -15.98
N LEU A 6 -29.67 -5.91 -16.48
CA LEU A 6 -28.64 -4.97 -16.06
C LEU A 6 -28.81 -4.53 -14.60
N GLY A 7 -30.04 -4.29 -14.15
CA GLY A 7 -30.34 -3.93 -12.76
C GLY A 7 -29.94 -5.05 -11.77
N ALA A 8 -30.30 -6.30 -12.07
CA ALA A 8 -29.93 -7.45 -11.27
C ALA A 8 -28.40 -7.67 -11.25
N ALA A 9 -27.74 -7.53 -12.40
CA ALA A 9 -26.29 -7.66 -12.50
C ALA A 9 -25.55 -6.59 -11.66
N ASN A 10 -26.00 -5.34 -11.70
CA ASN A 10 -25.40 -4.25 -10.93
C ASN A 10 -25.66 -4.37 -9.41
N ALA A 11 -26.78 -4.99 -9.01
CA ALA A 11 -27.08 -5.26 -7.61
C ALA A 11 -26.31 -6.47 -7.06
N ALA A 12 -26.10 -7.51 -7.88
CA ALA A 12 -25.38 -8.72 -7.49
C ALA A 12 -23.85 -8.56 -7.55
N ILE A 13 -23.34 -7.79 -8.51
CA ILE A 13 -21.91 -7.59 -8.72
C ILE A 13 -21.55 -6.15 -8.36
N PRO A 14 -20.91 -5.89 -7.20
CA PRO A 14 -20.48 -4.55 -6.85
C PRO A 14 -19.45 -4.05 -7.86
N GLN A 15 -19.77 -2.96 -8.55
CA GLN A 15 -18.85 -2.35 -9.50
C GLN A 15 -17.62 -1.81 -8.76
N SER A 16 -16.46 -2.42 -9.01
CA SER A 16 -15.19 -1.94 -8.48
C SER A 16 -14.57 -0.92 -9.44
N SER A 17 -14.05 0.19 -8.89
CA SER A 17 -13.34 1.17 -9.70
C SER A 17 -12.08 0.55 -10.30
N THR A 18 -11.93 0.61 -11.63
CA THR A 18 -10.72 0.17 -12.36
C THR A 18 -9.51 1.04 -12.06
N ARG A 19 -9.71 2.23 -11.48
CA ARG A 19 -8.63 3.10 -10.99
C ARG A 19 -8.11 2.58 -9.65
N THR A 20 -7.22 1.60 -9.72
CA THR A 20 -6.33 1.33 -8.59
C THR A 20 -5.45 2.57 -8.40
N HIS A 21 -5.77 3.42 -7.43
CA HIS A 21 -4.80 4.41 -6.97
C HIS A 21 -3.56 3.62 -6.59
N ARG A 22 -2.42 3.87 -7.26
CA ARG A 22 -1.12 3.36 -6.81
C ARG A 22 -0.95 3.84 -5.38
N LEU A 23 -1.29 2.99 -4.41
CA LEU A 23 -1.08 3.29 -3.01
C LEU A 23 0.40 3.58 -2.89
N ARG A 24 0.72 4.85 -2.68
CA ARG A 24 2.10 5.28 -2.49
C ARG A 24 2.60 4.41 -1.36
N LYS A 25 3.63 3.60 -1.65
CA LYS A 25 4.15 2.57 -0.74
C LYS A 25 4.10 3.14 0.70
N PRO A 26 3.31 2.56 1.63
CA PRO A 26 3.04 3.21 2.92
C PRO A 26 4.32 3.48 3.73
N TRP A 27 5.38 2.72 3.45
CA TRP A 27 6.72 2.91 4.01
C TRP A 27 7.57 4.00 3.34
N TRP A 28 7.10 4.62 2.26
CA TRP A 28 7.82 5.69 1.57
C TRP A 28 7.54 7.04 2.22
N ASN A 29 8.32 7.32 3.27
CA ASN A 29 8.26 8.53 4.08
C ASN A 29 9.29 9.59 3.64
N GLU A 30 9.21 10.79 4.21
CA GLU A 30 10.14 11.87 3.90
C GLU A 30 11.57 11.54 4.32
N GLU A 31 11.75 10.83 5.45
CA GLU A 31 13.07 10.35 5.88
C GLU A 31 13.74 9.44 4.85
N CYS A 32 12.99 8.53 4.21
CA CYS A 32 13.48 7.68 3.12
C CYS A 32 13.94 8.55 1.94
N ARG A 33 13.20 9.62 1.64
CA ARG A 33 13.50 10.54 0.54
C ARG A 33 14.79 11.31 0.81
N VAL A 34 14.96 11.85 2.02
CA VAL A 34 16.16 12.58 2.46
C VAL A 34 17.38 11.66 2.46
N ALA A 35 17.27 10.46 3.05
CA ALA A 35 18.37 9.51 3.10
C ALA A 35 18.78 9.04 1.70
N TYR A 36 17.82 8.82 0.79
CA TYR A 36 18.09 8.47 -0.60
C TYR A 36 18.77 9.60 -1.37
N ARG A 37 18.32 10.85 -1.22
CA ARG A 37 18.97 12.03 -1.83
C ARG A 37 20.42 12.16 -1.37
N ARG A 38 20.68 11.99 -0.06
CA ARG A 38 22.04 12.02 0.51
C ARG A 38 22.92 10.91 -0.05
N GLN A 39 22.41 9.67 -0.13
CA GLN A 39 23.12 8.55 -0.75
C GLN A 39 23.45 8.85 -2.23
N ARG A 40 22.48 9.38 -3.00
CA ARG A 40 22.69 9.73 -4.41
C ARG A 40 23.70 10.85 -4.62
N LYS A 41 23.70 11.87 -3.75
CA LYS A 41 24.68 12.95 -3.78
C LYS A 41 26.10 12.40 -3.60
N LEU A 42 26.30 11.58 -2.57
CA LEU A 42 27.62 11.01 -2.27
C LEU A 42 28.06 9.97 -3.31
N TRP A 43 27.13 9.22 -3.90
CA TRP A 43 27.42 8.40 -5.06
C TRP A 43 27.91 9.23 -6.24
N GLY A 44 27.25 10.37 -6.52
CA GLY A 44 27.66 11.29 -7.58
C GLY A 44 29.08 11.84 -7.37
N ILE A 45 29.43 12.20 -6.13
CA ILE A 45 30.78 12.68 -5.77
C ILE A 45 31.80 11.56 -5.95
N PHE A 46 31.58 10.39 -5.35
CA PHE A 46 32.49 9.25 -5.46
C PHE A 46 32.68 8.79 -6.92
N ARG A 47 31.60 8.74 -7.70
CA ARG A 47 31.67 8.36 -9.13
C ARG A 47 32.50 9.34 -9.96
N ARG A 48 32.48 10.64 -9.63
CA ARG A 48 33.31 11.66 -10.28
C ARG A 48 34.76 11.64 -9.79
N ARG A 49 34.97 11.35 -8.50
CA ARG A 49 36.28 11.36 -7.83
C ARG A 49 36.42 10.15 -6.91
N PRO A 50 36.98 9.02 -7.39
CA PRO A 50 37.03 7.74 -6.66
C PRO A 50 38.11 7.69 -5.56
N THR A 51 38.08 8.62 -4.61
CA THR A 51 39.01 8.64 -3.47
C THR A 51 38.49 7.78 -2.31
N THR A 52 39.39 7.32 -1.43
CA THR A 52 39.04 6.52 -0.24
C THR A 52 38.04 7.22 0.69
N GLU A 53 38.22 8.52 0.93
CA GLU A 53 37.31 9.32 1.76
C GLU A 53 35.88 9.34 1.20
N ASN A 54 35.75 9.63 -0.10
CA ASN A 54 34.47 9.60 -0.82
C ASN A 54 33.82 8.21 -0.79
N LEU A 55 34.61 7.14 -0.91
CA LEU A 55 34.11 5.77 -0.78
C LEU A 55 33.54 5.50 0.63
N VAL A 56 34.27 5.91 1.67
CA VAL A 56 33.83 5.79 3.07
C VAL A 56 32.55 6.59 3.30
N ALA A 57 32.50 7.85 2.85
CA ALA A 57 31.32 8.70 2.98
C ALA A 57 30.09 8.10 2.26
N PHE A 58 30.27 7.60 1.04
CA PHE A 58 29.22 6.90 0.30
C PHE A 58 28.75 5.63 1.03
N LYS A 59 29.67 4.80 1.52
CA LYS A 59 29.34 3.58 2.28
C LYS A 59 28.53 3.90 3.53
N LYS A 60 28.91 4.93 4.29
CA LYS A 60 28.16 5.43 5.46
C LYS A 60 26.73 5.85 5.08
N ALA A 61 26.58 6.67 4.03
CA ALA A 61 25.25 7.11 3.58
C ALA A 61 24.39 5.97 3.02
N ARG A 62 25.00 5.01 2.32
CA ARG A 62 24.31 3.80 1.83
C ARG A 62 23.84 2.91 2.98
N ALA A 63 24.63 2.79 4.05
CA ALA A 63 24.21 2.08 5.27
C ALA A 63 23.02 2.78 5.95
N LEU A 64 23.07 4.11 6.09
CA LEU A 64 21.98 4.91 6.65
C LEU A 64 20.69 4.75 5.85
N ALA A 65 20.74 4.92 4.52
CA ALA A 65 19.57 4.78 3.66
C ALA A 65 18.95 3.38 3.74
N ARG A 66 19.77 2.33 3.86
CA ARG A 66 19.28 0.96 4.11
C ARG A 66 18.60 0.84 5.47
N LYS A 67 19.17 1.42 6.54
CA LYS A 67 18.60 1.41 7.90
C LYS A 67 17.23 2.06 7.92
N VAL A 68 17.11 3.30 7.41
CA VAL A 68 15.85 4.04 7.33
C VAL A 68 14.79 3.26 6.55
N ARG A 69 15.15 2.77 5.36
CA ARG A 69 14.22 1.98 4.53
C ARG A 69 13.73 0.71 5.22
N ARG A 70 14.59 0.01 5.96
CA ARG A 70 14.20 -1.18 6.74
C ARG A 70 13.29 -0.81 7.92
N ARG A 71 13.54 0.32 8.58
CA ARG A 71 12.68 0.84 9.65
C ARG A 71 11.29 1.18 9.12
N SER A 72 11.19 2.04 8.13
CA SER A 72 9.89 2.45 7.56
C SER A 72 9.08 1.28 7.01
N ARG A 73 9.74 0.25 6.44
CA ARG A 73 9.06 -0.98 6.03
C ARG A 73 8.45 -1.73 7.21
N ARG A 74 9.19 -1.94 8.30
CA ARG A 74 8.68 -2.60 9.51
C ARG A 74 7.47 -1.85 10.07
N ASP A 75 7.59 -0.53 10.21
CA ASP A 75 6.52 0.31 10.75
C ASP A 75 5.27 0.27 9.83
N SER A 76 5.49 0.27 8.51
CA SER A 76 4.40 0.15 7.55
C SER A 76 3.72 -1.21 7.55
N TRP A 77 4.41 -2.29 7.91
CA TRP A 77 3.79 -3.63 8.00
C TRP A 77 2.77 -3.67 9.14
N ILE A 78 3.06 -3.02 10.27
CA ILE A 78 2.14 -2.86 11.40
C ILE A 78 0.92 -2.05 10.94
N LEU A 79 1.15 -0.91 10.28
CA LEU A 79 0.08 -0.08 9.74
C LEU A 79 -0.76 -0.81 8.69
N LEU A 80 -0.13 -1.55 7.77
CA LEU A 80 -0.84 -2.32 6.75
C LEU A 80 -1.71 -3.41 7.38
N HIS A 81 -1.20 -4.11 8.39
CA HIS A 81 -2.01 -5.07 9.15
C HIS A 81 -3.20 -4.40 9.83
N TYR A 82 -2.99 -3.24 10.46
CA TYR A 82 -4.05 -2.44 11.06
C TYR A 82 -5.10 -2.00 10.02
N PHE A 83 -4.68 -1.43 8.89
CA PHE A 83 -5.57 -0.98 7.82
C PHE A 83 -6.32 -2.15 7.16
N ARG A 84 -5.63 -3.26 6.86
CA ARG A 84 -6.25 -4.49 6.35
C ARG A 84 -7.30 -5.02 7.31
N ARG A 85 -7.00 -5.07 8.61
CA ARG A 85 -7.94 -5.52 9.66
C ARG A 85 -9.14 -4.58 9.80
N LYS A 86 -8.93 -3.27 9.71
CA LYS A 86 -9.99 -2.25 9.75
C LYS A 86 -10.91 -2.34 8.52
N ILE A 87 -10.34 -2.48 7.32
CA ILE A 87 -11.10 -2.68 6.07
C ILE A 87 -11.89 -3.99 6.13
N ASN A 88 -11.28 -5.08 6.57
CA ASN A 88 -11.97 -6.36 6.73
C ASN A 88 -13.11 -6.27 7.75
N LYS A 89 -12.94 -5.54 8.86
CA LYS A 89 -14.01 -5.29 9.85
C LYS A 89 -15.17 -4.48 9.25
N LEU A 90 -14.86 -3.42 8.49
CA LEU A 90 -15.86 -2.60 7.80
C LEU A 90 -16.60 -3.38 6.72
N ASN A 91 -15.90 -4.21 5.94
CA ASN A 91 -16.51 -5.10 4.96
C ASN A 91 -17.41 -6.15 5.62
N LYS A 92 -17.04 -6.64 6.80
CA LYS A 92 -17.87 -7.59 7.58
C LYS A 92 -19.16 -6.97 8.10
N LEU A 93 -19.18 -5.67 8.37
CA LEU A 93 -20.36 -4.89 8.79
C LEU A 93 -21.23 -4.44 7.61
N ARG A 94 -20.71 -4.50 6.37
CA ARG A 94 -21.37 -4.03 5.15
C ARG A 94 -21.96 -5.16 4.30
N LEU A 95 -21.78 -6.43 4.70
CA LEU A 95 -22.48 -7.55 4.09
C LEU A 95 -23.94 -7.49 4.53
N PRO A 96 -24.92 -7.32 3.61
CA PRO A 96 -26.32 -7.52 3.97
C PRO A 96 -26.45 -8.98 4.42
N GLN A 97 -27.01 -9.21 5.61
CA GLN A 97 -27.45 -10.54 5.98
C GLN A 97 -28.60 -10.89 5.03
N PHE A 98 -28.32 -11.64 3.97
CA PHE A 98 -29.37 -12.18 3.13
C PHE A 98 -30.22 -13.11 4.01
N PRO A 99 -31.55 -12.89 4.11
CA PRO A 99 -32.40 -13.87 4.74
C PRO A 99 -32.27 -15.17 3.94
N ARG A 100 -32.10 -16.31 4.64
CA ARG A 100 -32.14 -17.62 3.97
C ARG A 100 -33.52 -17.73 3.33
N ALA A 101 -33.55 -17.94 2.02
CA ALA A 101 -34.79 -18.26 1.32
C ALA A 101 -35.35 -19.56 1.91
N GLY A 102 -36.43 -19.44 2.68
CA GLY A 102 -37.02 -20.57 3.38
C GLY A 102 -38.00 -20.14 4.45
N SER A 103 -39.07 -19.43 4.09
CA SER A 103 -40.36 -19.42 4.81
C SER A 103 -41.35 -18.48 4.11
N ALA A 104 -42.25 -19.06 3.30
CA ALA A 104 -43.63 -18.64 3.09
C ALA A 104 -44.27 -19.57 2.05
N VAL A 105 -44.56 -20.79 2.50
CA VAL A 105 -45.82 -21.47 2.15
C VAL A 105 -46.88 -20.85 3.08
N GLU A 106 -48.14 -20.82 2.64
CA GLU A 106 -49.36 -20.23 3.26
C GLU A 106 -49.70 -18.84 2.71
N SER A 107 -50.86 -18.58 2.07
CA SER A 107 -52.06 -19.37 1.73
C SER A 107 -52.65 -18.84 0.43
#